data_AF-A0A3D2I8J4-F1
#
_entry.id   AF-A0A3D2I8J4-F1
#
_cell.length_a   1.000
_cell.length_b   1.000
_cell.length_c   1.000
_cell.angle_alpha   90.00
_cell.angle_beta   90.00
_cell.angle_gamma   90.00
#
_symmetry.space_group_name_H-M   'P 1'
#
loop_
_entity.id
_entity.type
_entity.pdbx_description
1 polymer ?
#
loop_
_entity_poly.entity_id
_entity_poly.type
_entity_poly.pdbx_seq_one_letter_code
_entity_poly.pdbx_strand_id
1 'polypeptide(L)' 'MKKLAVLFLSLTMALLLVACTSSSHRSSSSGSSSSYDYDKGYGYTAPKSGQSFSDYVKEQDPDLYNSMVDRYNSLS' A
#
# COMPACT_ATOMS: atom_id res chain seq x y z
N MET A 1 -32.16 28.17 -35.58
CA MET A 1 -31.12 27.11 -35.62
C MET A 1 -30.10 27.15 -34.48
N LYS A 2 -30.16 28.11 -33.53
CA LYS A 2 -29.18 28.21 -32.42
C LYS A 2 -29.45 27.25 -31.24
N LYS A 3 -30.73 26.87 -31.04
CA LYS A 3 -31.17 25.98 -29.96
C LYS A 3 -30.75 24.52 -30.17
N LEU A 4 -30.59 24.10 -31.43
CA LEU A 4 -30.15 22.76 -31.79
C LEU A 4 -28.66 22.55 -31.43
N ALA A 5 -27.82 23.56 -31.66
CA ALA A 5 -26.39 23.50 -31.39
C ALA A 5 -26.08 23.33 -29.89
N VAL A 6 -26.85 23.98 -29.01
CA VAL A 6 -26.68 23.86 -27.55
C VAL A 6 -27.05 22.45 -27.05
N LEU A 7 -28.07 21.84 -27.66
CA LEU A 7 -28.51 20.48 -27.34
C LEU A 7 -27.46 19.43 -27.75
N PHE A 8 -26.82 19.62 -28.90
CA PHE A 8 -25.71 18.75 -29.32
C PHE A 8 -24.47 18.91 -28.44
N LEU A 9 -24.16 20.13 -27.99
CA LEU A 9 -23.02 20.37 -27.11
C LEU A 9 -23.20 19.79 -25.70
N SER A 10 -24.43 19.83 -25.14
CA SER A 10 -24.70 19.22 -23.84
C SER A 10 -24.67 17.68 -23.91
N LEU A 11 -25.17 17.11 -25.01
CA LEU A 11 -25.21 15.66 -25.21
C LEU A 11 -23.80 15.05 -25.31
N THR A 12 -22.87 15.74 -25.98
CA THR A 12 -21.48 15.24 -26.12
C THR A 12 -20.69 15.30 -24.81
N MET A 13 -20.90 16.33 -23.98
CA MET A 13 -20.25 16.43 -22.66
C MET A 13 -20.73 15.33 -21.69
N ALA A 14 -22.03 14.99 -21.71
CA ALA A 14 -22.57 13.89 -20.92
C ALA A 14 -22.00 12.53 -21.34
N LEU A 15 -21.80 12.32 -22.65
CA LEU A 15 -21.21 11.09 -23.18
C LEU A 15 -19.72 10.93 -22.78
N LEU A 16 -18.98 12.04 -22.75
CA LEU A 16 -17.56 12.07 -22.35
C LEU A 16 -17.37 11.69 -20.87
N LEU A 17 -18.26 12.16 -19.98
CA LEU A 17 -18.26 11.79 -18.56
C LEU A 17 -18.47 10.29 -18.32
N VAL A 18 -19.33 9.64 -19.11
CA VAL A 18 -19.61 8.20 -19.00
C VAL A 18 -18.46 7.35 -19.56
N ALA A 19 -17.72 7.83 -20.57
CA ALA A 19 -16.57 7.09 -21.10
C ALA A 19 -15.34 7.12 -20.16
N CYS A 20 -15.16 8.22 -19.41
CA CYS A 20 -14.04 8.39 -18.49
C CYS A 20 -14.22 7.67 -17.14
N THR A 21 -15.40 7.11 -16.83
CA THR A 21 -15.62 6.32 -15.61
C THR A 21 -15.11 4.87 -15.71
N SER A 22 -14.27 4.58 -16.70
CA SER A 22 -13.57 3.30 -16.84
C SER A 22 -12.49 3.20 -15.77
N SER A 23 -12.92 2.70 -14.61
CA SER A 23 -12.21 1.68 -13.83
C SER A 23 -10.73 1.97 -13.56
N SER A 24 -10.46 2.70 -12.49
CA SER A 24 -9.17 2.55 -11.79
C SER A 24 -9.06 1.11 -11.29
N HIS A 25 -8.37 0.25 -12.03
CA HIS A 25 -7.93 -1.06 -11.53
C HIS A 25 -6.85 -0.79 -10.49
N ARG A 26 -7.26 -0.47 -9.26
CA ARG A 26 -6.36 -0.57 -8.12
C ARG A 26 -6.06 -2.05 -7.96
N SER A 27 -4.84 -2.46 -8.31
CA SER A 27 -4.30 -3.73 -7.89
C SER A 27 -4.36 -3.77 -6.37
N SER A 28 -5.39 -4.40 -5.83
CA SER A 28 -5.45 -4.76 -4.42
C SER A 28 -4.37 -5.82 -4.23
N SER A 29 -3.20 -5.39 -3.73
CA SER A 29 -2.27 -6.32 -3.09
C SER A 29 -3.06 -7.02 -2.00
N SER A 30 -3.21 -8.34 -2.11
CA SER A 30 -3.64 -9.18 -1.00
C SER A 30 -2.52 -9.18 0.03
N GLY A 31 -2.32 -8.05 0.70
CA GLY A 31 -1.56 -8.02 1.93
C GLY A 31 -2.37 -8.84 2.92
N SER A 32 -1.81 -9.95 3.40
CA SER A 32 -2.30 -10.61 4.60
C SER A 32 -2.49 -9.51 5.64
N SER A 33 -3.74 -9.17 5.95
CA SER A 33 -4.05 -8.28 7.05
C SER A 33 -3.79 -9.08 8.31
N SER A 34 -2.51 -9.22 8.66
CA SER A 34 -2.12 -9.49 10.03
C SER A 34 -2.75 -8.35 10.81
N SER A 35 -3.78 -8.67 11.59
CA SER A 35 -4.55 -7.73 12.39
C SER A 35 -3.55 -6.94 13.22
N TYR A 36 -3.25 -5.72 12.75
CA TYR A 36 -2.23 -4.88 13.36
C TYR A 36 -2.81 -4.44 14.70
N ASP A 37 -2.32 -5.07 15.76
CA ASP A 37 -2.84 -4.91 17.12
C ASP A 37 -2.39 -3.55 17.67
N TYR A 38 -3.22 -2.53 17.44
CA TYR A 38 -3.00 -1.15 17.90
C TYR A 38 -2.89 -1.04 19.44
N ASP A 39 -3.37 -2.05 20.17
CA ASP A 39 -3.37 -2.08 21.64
C ASP A 39 -2.01 -2.45 22.24
N LYS A 40 -1.07 -2.95 21.41
CA LYS A 40 0.28 -3.33 21.88
C LYS A 40 1.28 -2.17 22.03
N GLY A 41 0.82 -0.93 21.87
CA GLY A 41 1.69 0.24 21.94
C GLY A 41 2.53 0.40 20.67
N TYR A 42 2.68 1.64 20.23
CA TYR A 42 3.30 1.97 18.95
C TYR A 42 4.77 1.52 18.88
N GLY A 43 5.04 0.53 18.02
CA GLY A 43 6.33 0.36 17.34
C GLY A 43 7.48 -0.22 18.14
N TYR A 44 8.58 -0.38 17.40
CA TYR A 44 9.90 -0.78 17.86
C TYR A 44 10.39 0.06 19.05
N THR A 45 10.75 -0.59 20.17
CA THR A 45 11.31 0.10 21.34
C THR A 45 12.72 0.66 21.07
N ALA A 46 13.27 1.56 21.87
CA ALA A 46 14.66 1.98 21.62
C ALA A 46 15.64 0.81 21.86
N PRO A 47 16.65 0.59 20.98
CA PRO A 47 17.68 -0.41 21.23
C PRO A 47 18.50 -0.06 22.48
N LYS A 48 19.06 -1.09 23.13
CA LYS A 48 20.00 -0.89 24.24
C LYS A 48 21.26 -0.19 23.70
N SER A 49 21.90 0.63 24.53
CA SER A 49 23.15 1.30 24.14
C SER A 49 24.20 0.27 23.73
N GLY A 50 24.72 0.40 22.50
CA GLY A 50 25.70 -0.53 21.93
C GLY A 50 25.12 -1.85 21.39
N GLN A 51 23.80 -2.04 21.38
CA GLN A 51 23.18 -3.23 20.78
C GLN A 51 23.31 -3.22 19.25
N SER A 52 23.72 -4.34 18.68
CA SER A 52 23.72 -4.52 17.22
C SER A 52 22.30 -4.47 16.68
N PHE A 53 22.13 -3.83 15.50
CA PHE A 53 20.85 -3.77 14.80
C PHE A 53 20.24 -5.17 14.58
N SER A 54 21.06 -6.16 14.21
CA SER A 54 20.61 -7.52 13.98
C SER A 54 20.00 -8.16 15.22
N ASP A 55 20.60 -7.95 16.39
CA ASP A 55 20.13 -8.52 17.64
C ASP A 55 18.92 -7.78 18.19
N TYR A 56 18.86 -6.47 17.97
CA TYR A 56 17.69 -5.66 18.28
C TYR A 56 16.46 -6.09 17.47
N VAL A 57 16.60 -6.24 16.15
CA VAL A 57 15.49 -6.70 15.28
C VAL A 57 15.08 -8.13 15.64
N LYS A 58 16.03 -9.03 15.91
CA LYS A 58 15.74 -10.39 16.36
C LYS A 58 14.95 -10.43 17.67
N GLU A 59 15.23 -9.53 18.61
CA GLU A 59 14.52 -9.42 19.91
C GLU A 59 13.10 -8.86 19.75
N GLN A 60 12.90 -7.89 18.86
CA GLN A 60 11.61 -7.19 18.69
C GLN A 60 10.68 -7.82 17.64
N ASP A 61 11.26 -8.38 16.57
CA ASP A 61 10.55 -8.91 15.40
C ASP A 61 11.37 -10.05 14.76
N PRO A 62 11.28 -11.27 15.33
CA PRO A 62 12.02 -12.43 14.85
C PRO A 62 11.60 -12.84 13.43
N ASP A 63 10.36 -12.57 13.04
CA ASP A 63 9.86 -12.90 11.69
C ASP A 63 10.55 -12.02 10.64
N LEU A 64 10.66 -10.71 10.91
CA LEU A 64 11.43 -9.81 10.06
C LEU A 64 12.90 -10.21 10.00
N TYR A 65 13.52 -10.51 11.15
CA TYR A 65 14.92 -10.97 11.19
C TYR A 65 15.14 -12.20 10.31
N ASN A 66 14.30 -13.24 10.45
CA ASN A 66 14.44 -14.47 9.68
C ASN A 66 14.26 -14.21 8.19
N SER A 67 13.28 -13.38 7.80
CA SER A 67 13.07 -13.04 6.39
C SER A 67 14.28 -12.35 5.75
N MET A 68 14.99 -11.51 6.51
CA MET A 68 16.22 -10.85 6.06
C MET A 68 17.35 -11.87 5.88
N VAL A 69 17.50 -12.80 6.83
CA VAL A 69 18.51 -13.87 6.77
C VAL A 69 18.27 -14.81 5.59
N ASP A 70 17.03 -15.26 5.40
CA ASP A 70 16.68 -16.16 4.29
C ASP A 70 16.96 -15.51 2.93
N ARG A 71 16.61 -14.21 2.80
CA ARG A 71 16.90 -13.45 1.58
C ARG A 71 18.40 -13.32 1.34
N TYR A 72 19.20 -13.06 2.38
CA TYR A 72 20.65 -13.01 2.26
C TYR A 72 21.23 -14.35 1.79
N ASN A 73 20.82 -15.45 2.41
CA ASN A 73 21.26 -16.79 2.06
C ASN A 73 20.84 -17.21 0.64
N SER A 74 19.69 -16.72 0.15
CA SER A 74 19.24 -17.00 -1.23
C SER A 74 20.06 -16.28 -2.31
N LEU A 75 20.85 -15.27 -1.93
CA LEU A 75 21.67 -14.46 -2.83
C LEU A 75 23.16 -14.85 -2.79
N SER A 76 23.57 -15.63 -1.79
CA SER A 76 24.94 -16.14 -1.61
C SER A 76 25.15 -17.48 -2.31
#